data_AF-A0A7C6ZSR3-F1
#
_entry.id   AF-A0A7C6ZSR3-F1
#
_cell.length_a   1.000
_cell.length_b   1.000
_cell.length_c   1.000
_cell.angle_alpha   90.00
_cell.angle_beta   90.00
_cell.angle_gamma   90.00
#
_symmetry.space_group_name_H-M   'P 1'
#
loop_
_entity.id
_entity.type
_entity.pdbx_description
1 polymer ?
#
loop_
_entity_poly.entity_id
_entity_poly.type
_entity_poly.pdbx_seq_one_letter_code
_entity_poly.pdbx_strand_id
1 'polypeptide(L)' 'MVADTLFDNFASPPKAYSPVPIWWWSGEKIERSRLRWQLERFAEGGVYNLIVLNLA' A
#
# COMPACT_ATOMS: atom_id res chain seq x y z
N MET A 1 -15.71 -10.44 24.91
CA MET A 1 -14.60 -11.18 24.29
C MET A 1 -14.59 -11.12 22.76
N VAL A 2 -15.66 -11.45 22.03
CA VAL A 2 -15.69 -11.25 20.55
C VAL A 2 -15.79 -9.77 20.16
N ALA A 3 -16.59 -8.99 20.90
CA ALA A 3 -16.71 -7.55 20.67
C ALA A 3 -15.37 -6.82 20.86
N ASP A 4 -14.63 -7.16 21.91
CA ASP A 4 -13.32 -6.55 22.21
C ASP A 4 -12.32 -6.79 21.06
N THR A 5 -12.25 -8.02 20.54
CA THR A 5 -11.43 -8.35 19.37
C THR A 5 -11.86 -7.61 18.10
N LEU A 6 -13.15 -7.34 17.91
CA LEU A 6 -13.61 -6.56 16.77
C LEU A 6 -13.17 -5.09 16.89
N PHE A 7 -13.33 -4.49 18.06
CA PHE A 7 -12.91 -3.11 18.31
C PHE A 7 -11.40 -2.94 18.13
N ASP A 8 -10.59 -3.85 18.68
CA ASP A 8 -9.14 -3.80 18.57
C ASP A 8 -8.67 -3.90 17.11
N ASN A 9 -9.27 -4.79 16.32
CA ASN A 9 -8.98 -4.93 14.90
C ASN A 9 -9.45 -3.73 14.07
N PHE A 10 -10.49 -3.02 14.49
CA PHE A 10 -10.91 -1.78 13.84
C PHE A 10 -9.97 -0.62 14.16
N ALA A 11 -9.49 -0.53 15.40
CA ALA A 11 -8.54 0.50 15.81
C ALA A 11 -7.17 0.33 15.15
N SER A 12 -6.75 -0.92 14.92
CA SER A 12 -5.48 -1.26 14.26
C SER A 12 -5.70 -2.36 13.21
N PRO A 13 -6.22 -2.03 12.03
CA PRO A 13 -6.54 -3.02 11.01
C PRO A 13 -5.28 -3.77 10.53
N PRO A 14 -5.38 -5.09 10.31
CA PRO A 14 -4.32 -5.84 9.66
C PRO A 14 -3.97 -5.23 8.30
N LYS A 15 -2.69 -5.20 7.94
CA LYS A 15 -2.20 -4.63 6.67
C LYS A 15 -2.86 -5.25 5.42
N ALA A 16 -3.37 -6.48 5.53
CA ALA A 16 -4.13 -7.14 4.47
C ALA A 16 -5.38 -6.34 4.03
N TYR A 17 -5.94 -5.52 4.93
CA TYR A 17 -7.08 -4.64 4.67
C TYR A 17 -6.67 -3.21 4.28
N SER A 18 -5.39 -2.97 4.00
CA SER A 18 -4.92 -1.69 3.46
C SER A 18 -5.64 -1.33 2.17
N PRO A 19 -5.87 -0.03 1.89
CA PRO A 19 -6.27 0.45 0.57
C PRO A 19 -5.37 -0.11 -0.52
N VAL A 20 -5.95 -0.33 -1.71
CA VAL A 20 -5.24 -0.85 -2.88
C VAL A 20 -5.36 0.16 -4.03
N PRO A 21 -4.65 1.30 -3.97
CA PRO A 21 -4.70 2.28 -5.05
C PRO A 21 -4.03 1.74 -6.31
N ILE A 22 -4.48 2.27 -7.44
CA ILE A 22 -3.83 2.08 -8.72
C ILE A 22 -2.68 3.06 -8.82
N TRP A 23 -1.46 2.53 -8.96
CA TRP A 23 -0.26 3.31 -9.21
C TRP A 23 0.18 3.13 -10.67
N TRP A 24 0.01 4.19 -11.45
CA TRP A 24 0.31 4.20 -12.88
C TRP A 24 1.72 4.71 -13.15
N TRP A 25 2.45 3.96 -13.98
CA TRP A 25 3.76 4.30 -14.50
C TRP A 25 3.70 4.70 -15.98
N SER A 26 4.19 5.90 -16.32
CA SER A 26 4.12 6.51 -17.66
C SER A 26 5.40 6.33 -18.48
N GLY A 27 5.71 5.09 -18.88
CA GLY A 27 6.80 4.79 -19.84
C GLY A 27 8.23 5.13 -19.42
N GLU A 28 8.45 5.72 -18.23
CA GLU A 28 9.76 6.11 -17.73
C GLU A 28 10.64 4.88 -17.46
N LYS A 29 11.97 5.04 -17.45
CA LYS A 29 12.86 3.95 -17.02
C LYS A 29 12.63 3.65 -15.54
N ILE A 30 12.33 2.39 -15.22
CA ILE A 30 12.22 1.94 -13.82
C ILE A 30 13.62 1.80 -13.22
N GLU A 31 13.85 2.54 -12.14
CA GLU A 31 15.06 2.43 -11.32
C GLU A 31 14.73 1.81 -9.97
N ARG A 32 15.53 0.81 -9.56
CA ARG A 32 15.27 0.04 -8.34
C ARG A 32 15.31 0.91 -7.07
N SER A 33 16.21 1.88 -7.01
CA SER A 33 16.33 2.85 -5.90
C SER A 33 15.08 3.72 -5.79
N ARG A 34 14.62 4.27 -6.92
CA ARG A 34 13.40 5.08 -7.00
C ARG A 34 12.16 4.25 -6.65
N LEU A 35 12.04 3.04 -7.19
CA LEU A 35 10.93 2.12 -6.88
C LEU A 35 10.87 1.84 -5.37
N ARG A 36 12.01 1.49 -4.76
CA ARG A 36 12.09 1.30 -3.30
C ARG A 36 11.64 2.55 -2.54
N TRP A 37 12.18 3.71 -2.89
CA TRP A 37 11.84 4.96 -2.23
C TRP A 37 10.33 5.26 -2.33
N GLN A 38 9.69 5.01 -3.47
CA GLN A 38 8.25 5.20 -3.65
C GLN A 38 7.43 4.23 -2.80
N LEU A 39 7.79 2.94 -2.77
CA LEU A 39 7.12 1.94 -1.93
C LEU A 39 7.22 2.29 -0.44
N GLU A 40 8.36 2.83 -0.01
CA GLU A 40 8.54 3.30 1.38
C GLU A 40 7.64 4.51 1.70
N ARG A 41 7.43 5.44 0.75
CA ARG A 41 6.48 6.56 0.95
C ARG A 41 5.04 6.07 1.12
N PHE A 42 4.63 5.04 0.37
CA PHE A 42 3.31 4.43 0.54
C PHE A 42 3.17 3.78 1.93
N ALA A 43 4.19 3.01 2.35
CA ALA A 43 4.18 2.35 3.65
C ALA A 43 4.13 3.35 4.82
N GLU A 44 4.86 4.47 4.74
CA GLU A 44 4.79 5.56 5.71
C GLU A 44 3.40 6.21 5.76
N GLY A 45 2.71 6.29 4.63
CA GLY A 45 1.32 6.74 4.54
C GLY A 45 0.28 5.70 4.93
N GLY A 46 0.68 4.51 5.42
CA GLY A 46 -0.25 3.45 5.80
C GLY A 46 -0.84 2.66 4.62
N VAL A 47 -0.27 2.77 3.42
CA VAL A 47 -0.65 2.01 2.23
C VAL A 47 0.34 0.87 2.02
N TYR A 48 -0.14 -0.35 2.21
CA TYR A 48 0.68 -1.58 2.16
C TYR A 48 0.39 -2.46 0.95
N ASN A 49 -0.66 -2.13 0.18
CA ASN A 49 -1.08 -2.87 -1.00
C ASN A 49 -1.12 -1.90 -2.19
N LEU A 50 -0.69 -2.35 -3.37
CA LEU A 50 -0.67 -1.53 -4.59
C LEU A 50 -0.98 -2.39 -5.82
N ILE A 51 -1.73 -1.82 -6.76
CA ILE A 51 -1.78 -2.33 -8.13
C ILE A 51 -0.83 -1.47 -8.97
N VAL A 52 0.23 -2.08 -9.48
CA VAL A 52 1.19 -1.40 -10.36
C VAL A 52 0.76 -1.61 -11.81
N LEU A 53 0.43 -0.52 -12.51
CA LEU A 53 0.07 -0.57 -13.92
C LEU A 53 1.11 0.15 -14.76
N ASN A 54 1.57 -0.53 -15.80
CA ASN A 54 2.26 0.08 -16.91
C ASN A 54 1.26 0.15 -18.07
N LEU A 55 0.79 1.35 -18.38
CA LEU A 55 0.01 1.62 -19.59
C LEU A 55 0.98 2.29 -20.55
N ALA A 56 1.43 1.51 -21.54
CA ALA A 56 2.29 1.95 -22.63
C ALA A 56 1.46 2.55 -23.77
#